data_AF-A0A060YFI5-F1
#
_entry.id   AF-A0A060YFI5-F1
#
_cell.length_a   1.000
_cell.length_b   1.000
_cell.length_c   1.000
_cell.angle_alpha   90.00
_cell.angle_beta   90.00
_cell.angle_gamma   90.00
#
_symmetry.space_group_name_H-M   'P 1'
#
loop_
_entity.id
_entity.type
_entity.pdbx_description
1 polymer ?
#
loop_
_entity_poly.entity_id
_entity_poly.type
_entity_poly.pdbx_seq_one_letter_code
_entity_poly.pdbx_strand_id
1 'polypeptide(L)'
;MFIPDGHVSISAKIDRKGFCEGEDICINAKFENTCSRIVVPKAAIMVKHTYQANGRTKVLGQKLSVVRGNHIISGMCDMWQGKTIRVPRLKPSLLGCDIIHVDYALRIYVHIPGSDKVVLELPLVIGNIPFNGFGSRTNSMSSQAESLNTPFSSFGSLCLPSQPPSYSNISRDCRIDSALTPLLVNYDADEDEGLFMRAPELWYPPPPAYTEVDEDLKQQWPCSSGLLNHE
;
A
#
# COMPACT_ATOMS: atom_id res chain seq x y z
N MET A 1 25.48 -32.89 32.98
CA MET A 1 24.17 -33.45 33.38
C MET A 1 23.54 -34.06 32.13
N PHE A 2 23.27 -35.36 32.12
CA PHE A 2 22.61 -36.04 31.00
C PHE A 2 21.11 -36.04 31.23
N ILE A 3 20.35 -35.47 30.30
CA ILE A 3 18.88 -35.46 30.33
C ILE A 3 18.42 -36.32 29.16
N PRO A 4 18.00 -37.58 29.39
CA PRO A 4 17.64 -38.49 28.31
C PRO A 4 16.38 -38.04 27.56
N ASP A 5 15.43 -37.39 28.25
CA ASP A 5 14.12 -36.98 27.70
C ASP A 5 13.92 -35.45 27.64
N GLY A 6 15.01 -34.71 27.45
CA GLY A 6 14.93 -33.26 27.34
C GLY A 6 14.23 -32.83 26.05
N HIS A 7 13.22 -31.97 26.15
CA HIS A 7 12.45 -31.46 25.01
C HIS A 7 12.36 -29.92 25.02
N VAL A 8 11.96 -29.36 23.88
CA VAL A 8 11.69 -27.92 23.73
C VAL A 8 10.24 -27.73 23.33
N SER A 9 9.51 -26.92 24.09
CA SER A 9 8.11 -26.60 23.83
C SER A 9 7.95 -25.12 23.46
N ILE A 10 7.09 -24.85 22.48
CA ILE A 10 6.76 -23.50 22.02
C ILE A 10 5.24 -23.34 22.08
N SER A 11 4.78 -22.28 22.73
CA SER A 11 3.40 -21.81 22.64
C SER A 11 3.41 -20.35 22.22
N ALA A 12 2.61 -19.97 21.23
CA ALA A 12 2.56 -18.59 20.78
C ALA A 12 1.17 -18.15 20.36
N LYS A 13 0.92 -16.86 20.50
CA LYS A 13 -0.32 -16.18 20.17
C LYS A 13 0.01 -14.80 19.59
N ILE A 14 -0.76 -14.43 18.58
CA ILE A 14 -0.80 -13.08 18.01
C ILE A 14 -2.22 -12.55 18.13
N ASP A 15 -2.38 -11.23 18.12
CA ASP A 15 -3.67 -10.60 18.39
C ASP A 15 -4.67 -10.76 17.23
N ARG A 16 -4.15 -10.81 16.00
CA ARG A 16 -4.93 -10.88 14.76
C ARG A 16 -4.15 -11.62 13.67
N LYS A 17 -4.84 -12.00 12.59
CA LYS A 17 -4.24 -12.63 11.40
C LYS A 17 -3.80 -11.62 10.32
N GLY A 18 -4.53 -10.51 10.20
CA GLY A 18 -4.36 -9.51 9.15
C GLY A 18 -3.54 -8.31 9.62
N PHE A 19 -2.49 -7.93 8.89
CA PHE A 19 -1.61 -6.79 9.19
C PHE A 19 -1.33 -5.98 7.92
N CYS A 20 -0.82 -4.77 8.06
CA CYS A 20 -0.42 -3.93 6.93
C CYS A 20 1.08 -3.76 6.83
N GLU A 21 1.54 -3.36 5.65
CA GLU A 21 2.94 -3.01 5.46
C GLU A 21 3.38 -1.88 6.39
N GLY A 22 4.51 -2.10 7.08
CA GLY A 22 5.06 -1.15 8.04
C GLY A 22 4.47 -1.26 9.45
N GLU A 23 3.43 -2.08 9.67
CA GLU A 23 2.83 -2.35 10.97
C GLU A 23 3.72 -3.28 11.81
N ASP A 24 3.59 -3.20 13.14
CA ASP A 24 4.30 -4.07 14.08
C ASP A 24 3.38 -5.20 14.58
N ILE A 25 3.83 -6.44 14.38
CA ILE A 25 3.13 -7.63 14.88
C ILE A 25 3.58 -7.88 16.32
N CYS A 26 2.65 -7.80 17.27
CA CYS A 26 2.88 -8.18 18.66
C CYS A 26 2.83 -9.71 18.82
N ILE A 27 3.95 -10.29 19.28
CA ILE A 27 4.08 -11.72 19.53
C ILE A 27 4.08 -11.97 21.03
N ASN A 28 3.10 -12.76 21.48
CA ASN A 28 3.07 -13.34 22.81
C ASN A 28 3.48 -14.80 22.71
N ALA A 29 4.60 -15.19 23.30
CA ALA A 29 5.09 -16.56 23.21
C ALA A 29 5.73 -17.04 24.51
N LYS A 30 5.57 -18.32 24.82
CA LYS A 30 6.23 -19.02 25.92
C LYS A 30 7.12 -20.11 25.32
N PHE A 31 8.38 -20.11 25.73
CA PHE A 31 9.38 -21.09 25.35
C PHE A 31 9.84 -21.83 26.60
N GLU A 32 9.90 -23.14 26.52
CA GLU A 32 10.34 -24.00 27.63
C GLU A 32 11.44 -24.92 27.13
N ASN A 33 12.59 -24.90 27.81
CA ASN A 33 13.74 -25.70 27.45
C ASN A 33 14.07 -26.67 28.59
N THR A 34 13.72 -27.94 28.42
CA THR A 34 14.15 -29.03 29.30
C THR A 34 15.32 -29.83 28.71
N CYS A 35 15.81 -29.45 27.52
CA CYS A 35 17.01 -30.03 26.94
C CYS A 35 18.29 -29.56 27.65
N SER A 36 19.34 -30.38 27.60
CA SER A 36 20.67 -30.07 28.14
C SER A 36 21.41 -28.96 27.39
N ARG A 37 20.89 -28.53 26.23
CA ARG A 37 21.54 -27.57 25.32
C ARG A 37 20.98 -26.17 25.54
N ILE A 38 21.81 -25.16 25.29
CA ILE A 38 21.35 -23.77 25.24
C ILE A 38 20.63 -23.55 23.91
N VAL A 39 19.39 -23.07 23.97
CA VAL A 39 18.55 -22.87 22.79
C VAL A 39 18.27 -21.39 22.55
N VAL A 40 17.91 -21.04 21.32
CA VAL A 40 17.67 -19.65 20.92
C VAL A 40 16.32 -19.51 20.20
N PRO A 41 15.32 -18.86 20.81
CA PRO A 41 14.07 -18.52 20.16
C PRO A 41 14.27 -17.42 19.12
N LYS A 42 13.62 -17.58 17.98
CA LYS A 42 13.62 -16.64 16.86
C LYS A 42 12.21 -16.58 16.29
N ALA A 43 11.83 -15.43 15.77
CA ALA A 43 10.63 -15.31 14.94
C ALA A 43 10.98 -14.64 13.63
N ALA A 44 10.31 -15.05 12.55
CA ALA A 44 10.54 -14.53 11.23
C ALA A 44 9.25 -14.45 10.44
N ILE A 45 9.05 -13.36 9.72
CA ILE A 45 8.03 -13.29 8.68
C ILE A 45 8.59 -13.97 7.44
N MET A 46 7.93 -15.03 7.00
CA MET A 46 8.26 -15.79 5.80
C MET A 46 7.20 -15.52 4.74
N VAL A 47 7.65 -15.38 3.50
CA VAL A 47 6.80 -15.35 2.33
C VAL A 47 7.11 -16.56 1.44
N LYS A 48 6.07 -17.22 0.96
CA LYS A 48 6.16 -18.34 0.02
C LYS A 48 5.52 -17.91 -1.29
N HIS A 49 6.37 -17.66 -2.29
CA HIS A 49 5.92 -17.42 -3.66
C HIS A 49 5.78 -18.76 -4.38
N THR A 50 4.61 -19.01 -4.92
CA THR A 50 4.31 -20.21 -5.70
C THR A 50 4.03 -19.77 -7.13
N TYR A 51 4.88 -20.20 -8.06
CA TYR A 51 4.75 -19.93 -9.48
C TYR A 51 4.28 -21.20 -10.19
N GLN A 52 3.13 -21.15 -10.85
CA GLN A 52 2.50 -22.26 -11.54
C GLN A 52 2.34 -21.93 -13.02
N ALA A 53 3.13 -22.55 -13.90
CA ALA A 53 3.06 -22.32 -15.34
C ALA A 53 3.28 -23.63 -16.09
N ASN A 54 2.51 -23.86 -17.16
CA ASN A 54 2.63 -25.04 -18.03
C ASN A 54 2.67 -26.38 -17.25
N GLY A 55 1.84 -26.51 -16.21
CA GLY A 55 1.79 -27.69 -15.34
C GLY A 55 2.98 -27.89 -14.40
N ARG A 56 3.91 -26.92 -14.33
CA ARG A 56 5.06 -26.93 -13.42
C ARG A 56 4.85 -25.95 -12.28
N THR A 57 5.19 -26.38 -11.07
CA THR A 57 5.12 -25.54 -9.87
C THR A 57 6.51 -25.29 -9.31
N LYS A 58 6.88 -24.02 -9.15
CA LYS A 58 8.11 -23.58 -8.49
C LYS A 58 7.75 -22.83 -7.22
N VAL A 59 8.28 -23.26 -6.08
CA VAL A 59 8.05 -22.61 -4.78
C VAL A 59 9.34 -21.93 -4.33
N LEU A 60 9.25 -20.64 -4.01
CA LEU A 60 10.35 -19.83 -3.48
C LEU A 60 9.96 -19.28 -2.11
N GLY A 61 10.69 -19.70 -1.08
CA GLY A 61 10.59 -19.15 0.26
C GLY A 61 11.57 -18.00 0.46
N GLN A 62 11.09 -16.84 0.92
CA GLN A 62 11.91 -15.71 1.30
C GLN A 62 11.61 -15.31 2.74
N LYS A 63 12.66 -14.89 3.44
CA LYS A 63 12.61 -14.37 4.81
C LYS A 63 12.60 -12.85 4.75
N LEU A 64 11.55 -12.25 5.28
CA LEU A 64 11.28 -10.81 5.15
C LEU A 64 11.80 -10.02 6.35
N SER A 65 11.51 -10.49 7.54
CA SER A 65 11.90 -9.86 8.80
C SER A 65 12.23 -10.95 9.81
N VAL A 66 13.17 -10.67 10.72
CA VAL A 66 13.57 -11.62 11.77
C VAL A 66 13.81 -10.88 13.07
N VAL A 67 13.32 -11.46 14.16
CA VAL A 67 13.69 -11.07 15.51
C VAL A 67 14.32 -12.26 16.24
N ARG A 68 15.29 -11.96 17.08
CA ARG A 68 16.01 -12.93 17.90
C ARG A 68 15.75 -12.64 19.37
N GLY A 69 15.41 -13.68 20.14
CA GLY A 69 15.29 -13.61 21.59
C GLY A 69 16.58 -13.98 22.31
N ASN A 70 16.49 -14.00 23.63
CA ASN A 70 17.61 -14.32 24.51
C ASN A 70 17.91 -15.82 24.49
N HIS A 71 19.12 -16.20 24.87
CA HIS A 71 19.47 -17.60 25.05
C HIS A 71 18.70 -18.18 26.24
N ILE A 72 18.12 -19.37 26.06
CA ILE A 72 17.46 -20.12 27.12
C ILE A 72 18.37 -21.28 27.48
N ILE A 73 18.91 -21.26 28.69
CA ILE A 73 19.73 -22.35 29.22
C ILE A 73 18.86 -23.56 29.57
N SER A 74 19.50 -24.71 29.81
CA SER A 74 18.81 -25.94 30.22
C SER A 74 17.98 -25.73 31.48
N GLY A 75 16.74 -26.22 31.49
CA GLY A 75 15.82 -26.15 32.63
C GLY A 75 15.13 -24.79 32.83
N MET A 76 15.30 -23.85 31.90
CA MET A 76 14.70 -22.52 31.99
C MET A 76 13.59 -22.31 30.96
N CYS A 77 12.80 -21.26 31.17
CA CYS A 77 11.81 -20.77 30.23
C CYS A 77 12.05 -19.29 29.89
N ASP A 78 11.60 -18.88 28.71
CA ASP A 78 11.57 -17.48 28.29
C ASP A 78 10.14 -17.14 27.83
N MET A 79 9.74 -15.89 28.03
CA MET A 79 8.42 -15.43 27.68
C MET A 79 8.50 -14.08 26.97
N TRP A 80 7.95 -14.05 25.77
CA TRP A 80 7.75 -12.84 25.01
C TRP A 80 6.37 -12.29 25.35
N GLN A 81 6.33 -11.08 25.91
CA GLN A 81 5.11 -10.35 26.23
C GLN A 81 5.04 -9.12 25.31
N GLY A 82 4.46 -9.28 24.13
CA GLY A 82 4.39 -8.21 23.12
C GLY A 82 5.71 -7.96 22.40
N LYS A 83 6.52 -8.99 22.14
CA LYS A 83 7.72 -8.82 21.32
C LYS A 83 7.30 -8.44 19.90
N THR A 84 7.71 -7.28 19.42
CA THR A 84 7.30 -6.76 18.12
C THR A 84 8.20 -7.24 16.99
N ILE A 85 7.60 -7.55 15.84
CA ILE A 85 8.29 -7.74 14.57
C ILE A 85 7.61 -6.87 13.50
N ARG A 86 8.41 -6.02 12.85
CA ARG A 86 7.88 -5.11 11.84
C ARG A 86 7.66 -5.82 10.51
N VAL A 87 6.51 -5.58 9.90
CA VAL A 87 6.21 -5.99 8.53
C VAL A 87 6.97 -5.06 7.58
N PRO A 88 7.93 -5.55 6.78
CA PRO A 88 8.64 -4.70 5.85
C PRO A 88 7.71 -4.24 4.73
N ARG A 89 8.12 -3.21 3.98
CA ARG A 89 7.44 -2.83 2.73
C ARG A 89 7.56 -3.98 1.75
N LEU A 90 6.43 -4.45 1.26
CA LEU A 90 6.37 -5.56 0.32
C LEU A 90 6.14 -5.01 -1.08
N LYS A 91 6.45 -5.84 -2.08
CA LYS A 91 5.98 -5.53 -3.42
C LYS A 91 4.49 -5.87 -3.48
N PRO A 92 3.68 -5.09 -4.20
CA PRO A 92 2.26 -5.39 -4.35
C PRO A 92 2.07 -6.81 -4.88
N SER A 93 1.24 -7.59 -4.20
CA SER A 93 0.83 -8.91 -4.64
C SER A 93 -0.24 -8.79 -5.72
N LEU A 94 -0.09 -9.53 -6.82
CA LEU A 94 -1.09 -9.62 -7.88
C LEU A 94 -2.26 -10.48 -7.39
N LEU A 95 -3.32 -9.84 -6.88
CA LEU A 95 -4.57 -10.51 -6.53
C LEU A 95 -5.32 -10.90 -7.81
N GLY A 96 -5.73 -12.16 -7.94
CA GLY A 96 -6.47 -12.66 -9.11
C GLY A 96 -5.60 -13.26 -10.22
N CYS A 97 -4.37 -13.67 -9.92
CA CYS A 97 -3.52 -14.41 -10.85
C CYS A 97 -3.45 -15.91 -10.46
N ASP A 98 -3.76 -16.80 -11.40
CA ASP A 98 -3.69 -18.27 -11.18
C ASP A 98 -2.25 -18.81 -11.28
N ILE A 99 -1.34 -18.01 -11.83
CA ILE A 99 0.06 -18.39 -12.07
C ILE A 99 0.92 -18.04 -10.86
N ILE A 100 0.55 -17.03 -10.06
CA ILE A 100 1.40 -16.50 -8.99
C ILE A 100 0.60 -16.38 -7.70
N HIS A 101 0.95 -17.20 -6.71
CA HIS A 101 0.39 -17.13 -5.37
C HIS A 101 1.44 -16.72 -4.35
N VAL A 102 1.04 -15.91 -3.38
CA VAL A 102 1.92 -15.41 -2.33
C VAL A 102 1.28 -15.69 -0.98
N ASP A 103 1.88 -16.61 -0.22
CA ASP A 103 1.44 -16.94 1.13
C ASP A 103 2.39 -16.31 2.15
N TYR A 104 1.85 -15.66 3.17
CA TYR A 104 2.61 -15.12 4.28
C TYR A 104 2.40 -15.95 5.55
N ALA A 105 3.46 -16.16 6.30
CA ALA A 105 3.39 -16.81 7.60
C ALA A 105 4.42 -16.27 8.57
N LEU A 106 4.01 -16.12 9.83
CA LEU A 106 4.91 -15.88 10.95
C LEU A 106 5.45 -17.22 11.45
N ARG A 107 6.75 -17.47 11.22
CA ARG A 107 7.45 -18.62 11.78
C ARG A 107 8.11 -18.27 13.09
N ILE A 108 7.67 -18.90 14.17
CA ILE A 108 8.30 -18.84 15.50
C ILE A 108 9.02 -20.16 15.69
N TYR A 109 10.34 -20.12 15.88
CA TYR A 109 11.15 -21.32 15.95
C TYR A 109 12.28 -21.20 16.97
N VAL A 110 12.67 -22.34 17.53
CA VAL A 110 13.77 -22.43 18.47
C VAL A 110 14.93 -23.14 17.79
N HIS A 111 16.08 -22.47 17.76
CA HIS A 111 17.32 -23.05 17.24
C HIS A 111 18.02 -23.84 18.33
N ILE A 112 18.20 -25.14 18.08
CA ILE A 112 18.86 -26.09 18.98
C ILE A 112 20.19 -26.50 18.33
N PRO A 113 21.35 -26.18 18.92
CA PRO A 113 22.63 -26.60 18.36
C PRO A 113 22.70 -28.12 18.23
N GLY A 114 23.07 -28.64 17.06
CA GLY A 114 23.24 -30.08 16.81
C GLY A 114 21.94 -30.90 16.73
N SER A 115 20.79 -30.24 16.56
CA SER A 115 19.47 -30.89 16.38
C SER A 115 18.60 -30.06 15.44
N ASP A 116 17.48 -30.65 15.00
CA ASP A 116 16.49 -29.93 14.23
C ASP A 116 15.81 -28.83 15.06
N LYS A 117 15.39 -27.79 14.35
CA LYS A 117 14.67 -26.64 14.91
C LYS A 117 13.22 -27.01 15.13
N VAL A 118 12.70 -26.67 16.31
CA VAL A 118 11.26 -26.73 16.59
C VAL A 118 10.61 -25.50 15.97
N VAL A 119 9.59 -25.67 15.13
CA VAL A 119 8.97 -24.59 14.35
C VAL A 119 7.46 -24.59 14.57
N LEU A 120 6.91 -23.41 14.84
CA LEU A 120 5.51 -23.08 14.84
C LEU A 120 5.24 -22.06 13.73
N GLU A 121 4.27 -22.34 12.87
CA GLU A 121 3.91 -21.48 11.75
C GLU A 121 2.49 -20.94 11.95
N LEU A 122 2.35 -19.62 12.01
CA LEU A 122 1.07 -18.92 12.12
C LEU A 122 0.79 -18.23 10.78
N PRO A 123 -0.30 -18.56 10.07
CA PRO A 123 -0.61 -17.96 8.78
C PRO A 123 -0.93 -16.46 8.96
N LEU A 124 -0.46 -15.62 8.05
CA LEU A 124 -0.70 -14.18 8.05
C LEU A 124 -1.41 -13.74 6.76
N VAL A 125 -2.13 -12.63 6.85
CA VAL A 125 -2.64 -11.88 5.69
C VAL A 125 -2.02 -10.49 5.76
N ILE A 126 -1.35 -10.06 4.69
CA ILE A 126 -0.74 -8.72 4.63
C ILE A 126 -1.49 -7.89 3.60
N GLY A 127 -2.09 -6.79 4.07
CA GLY A 127 -2.85 -5.84 3.25
C GLY A 127 -2.14 -4.49 3.09
N ASN A 128 -2.75 -3.62 2.30
CA ASN A 128 -2.32 -2.25 2.03
C ASN A 128 -3.19 -1.18 2.72
N ILE A 129 -4.33 -1.57 3.30
CA ILE A 129 -5.26 -0.66 4.00
C ILE A 129 -5.13 -0.87 5.50
N PRO A 130 -4.64 0.11 6.28
CA PRO A 130 -4.39 -0.03 7.71
C PRO A 130 -5.66 -0.44 8.47
N PHE A 131 -5.49 -1.31 9.48
CA PHE A 131 -6.59 -1.67 10.37
C PHE A 131 -6.86 -0.50 11.34
N ASN A 132 -7.82 0.35 10.99
CA ASN A 132 -8.40 1.30 11.92
C ASN A 132 -9.59 0.61 12.58
N GLY A 133 -9.48 0.27 13.87
CA GLY A 133 -10.60 -0.30 14.63
C GLY A 133 -11.82 0.61 14.50
N PHE A 134 -12.87 0.14 13.82
CA PHE A 134 -14.17 0.79 13.67
C PHE A 134 -14.13 2.34 13.70
N GLY A 135 -13.58 2.98 12.67
CA GLY A 135 -13.54 4.45 12.71
C GLY A 135 -12.95 5.20 11.53
N SER A 136 -12.62 4.57 10.42
CA SER A 136 -12.13 5.32 9.26
C SER A 136 -12.84 4.85 8.01
N ARG A 137 -13.92 5.59 7.74
CA ARG A 137 -14.58 5.69 6.44
C ARG A 137 -13.49 5.75 5.39
N THR A 138 -13.62 4.88 4.39
CA THR A 138 -13.07 5.03 3.04
C THR A 138 -12.31 6.36 2.85
N ASN A 139 -10.98 6.33 2.81
CA ASN A 139 -10.20 7.42 2.20
C ASN A 139 -10.41 7.32 0.68
N SER A 140 -11.64 7.56 0.24
CA SER A 140 -11.93 8.05 -1.09
C SER A 140 -11.33 9.45 -1.17
N MET A 141 -10.51 9.67 -2.18
CA MET A 141 -10.10 11.00 -2.62
C MET A 141 -11.34 11.85 -2.86
N SER A 142 -11.79 12.60 -1.85
CA SER A 142 -12.79 13.64 -1.99
C SER A 142 -12.13 14.95 -1.60
N SER A 143 -11.80 15.76 -2.59
CA SER A 143 -11.47 17.17 -2.46
C SER A 143 -12.62 17.87 -1.73
N GLN A 144 -12.45 18.18 -0.45
CA GLN A 144 -13.34 19.11 0.25
C GLN A 144 -12.94 20.52 -0.16
N ALA A 145 -13.75 21.14 -1.02
CA ALA A 145 -13.88 22.59 -1.01
C ALA A 145 -14.89 22.92 0.09
N GLU A 146 -14.45 23.74 1.04
CA GLU A 146 -15.22 24.24 2.16
C GLU A 146 -16.34 25.16 1.66
N SER A 147 -17.54 25.05 2.23
CA SER A 147 -18.56 26.10 2.12
C SER A 147 -19.24 26.30 3.47
N LEU A 148 -19.09 27.52 4.00
CA LEU A 148 -19.74 27.99 5.22
C LEU A 148 -21.26 28.07 5.07
N ASN A 149 -21.93 27.80 6.19
CA ASN A 149 -23.37 27.83 6.43
C ASN A 149 -24.12 29.03 5.83
N THR A 150 -25.28 28.76 5.23
CA THR A 150 -26.44 29.68 5.24
C THR A 150 -27.73 28.86 5.19
N PRO A 151 -28.73 29.10 6.06
CA PRO A 151 -29.99 28.35 6.03
C PRO A 151 -31.09 29.18 5.35
N PHE A 152 -31.75 28.62 4.32
CA PHE A 152 -33.18 28.88 4.12
C PHE A 152 -33.83 27.77 3.30
N SER A 153 -35.01 27.38 3.78
CA SER A 153 -35.92 26.36 3.26
C SER A 153 -36.41 26.68 1.85
N SER A 154 -36.57 25.67 1.00
CA SER A 154 -37.88 25.22 0.46
C SER A 154 -37.77 24.46 -0.86
N PHE A 155 -38.45 23.30 -0.88
CA PHE A 155 -39.18 22.68 -1.98
C PHE A 155 -38.51 22.48 -3.36
N GLY A 156 -38.19 21.20 -3.63
CA GLY A 156 -38.45 20.48 -4.88
C GLY A 156 -37.98 21.10 -6.20
N SER A 157 -36.95 20.51 -6.81
CA SER A 157 -36.91 20.32 -8.27
C SER A 157 -35.80 19.34 -8.65
N LEU A 158 -36.08 18.49 -9.64
CA LEU A 158 -35.13 17.58 -10.27
C LEU A 158 -34.02 18.40 -10.95
N CYS A 159 -32.80 18.38 -10.42
CA CYS A 159 -31.68 19.11 -11.03
C CYS A 159 -31.01 18.26 -12.12
N LEU A 160 -31.35 18.56 -13.38
CA LEU A 160 -30.53 18.31 -14.57
C LEU A 160 -29.13 18.94 -14.35
N PRO A 161 -28.02 18.38 -14.84
CA PRO A 161 -26.72 19.04 -14.77
C PRO A 161 -26.76 20.35 -15.55
N SER A 162 -26.47 21.48 -14.88
CA SER A 162 -26.50 22.81 -15.48
C SER A 162 -25.39 22.96 -16.52
N GLN A 163 -25.74 23.52 -17.68
CA GLN A 163 -24.81 23.89 -18.75
C GLN A 163 -23.65 24.75 -18.19
N PRO A 164 -22.42 24.58 -18.68
CA PRO A 164 -21.30 25.41 -18.24
C PRO A 164 -21.52 26.89 -18.60
N PRO A 165 -21.00 27.83 -17.77
CA PRO A 165 -21.25 29.26 -17.93
C PRO A 165 -20.63 29.81 -19.22
N SER A 166 -21.35 30.75 -19.84
CA SER A 166 -20.95 31.45 -21.07
C SER A 166 -19.76 32.40 -20.84
N TYR A 167 -18.73 32.27 -21.67
CA TYR A 167 -17.44 32.96 -21.54
C TYR A 167 -17.38 34.36 -22.18
N SER A 168 -18.53 34.97 -22.50
CA SER A 168 -18.56 36.18 -23.33
C SER A 168 -18.34 37.51 -22.60
N ASN A 169 -17.93 37.53 -21.32
CA ASN A 169 -17.71 38.77 -20.57
C ASN A 169 -16.40 38.79 -19.76
N ILE A 170 -15.27 38.41 -20.37
CA ILE A 170 -13.96 38.76 -19.81
C ILE A 170 -13.57 40.14 -20.34
N SER A 171 -13.94 41.17 -19.57
CA SER A 171 -13.46 42.53 -19.74
C SER A 171 -11.95 42.57 -19.53
N ARG A 172 -11.18 42.82 -20.59
CA ARG A 172 -9.77 43.17 -20.49
C ARG A 172 -9.64 44.62 -20.05
N ASP A 173 -9.64 44.89 -18.75
CA ASP A 173 -9.03 46.10 -18.23
C ASP A 173 -8.94 46.02 -16.69
N CYS A 174 -7.74 45.73 -16.19
CA CYS A 174 -7.31 46.20 -14.88
C CYS A 174 -5.84 46.61 -15.03
N ARG A 175 -5.67 47.91 -15.22
CA ARG A 175 -4.40 48.63 -15.15
C ARG A 175 -3.75 48.37 -13.79
N ILE A 176 -2.47 48.05 -13.83
CA ILE A 176 -1.56 47.96 -12.70
C ILE A 176 -1.38 49.38 -12.17
N ASP A 177 -1.88 49.65 -10.97
CA ASP A 177 -1.51 50.85 -10.23
C ASP A 177 -1.39 50.55 -8.73
N SER A 178 -0.32 51.12 -8.19
CA SER A 178 0.01 51.32 -6.79
C SER A 178 0.75 50.22 -6.01
N ALA A 179 1.96 50.64 -5.63
CA ALA A 179 2.95 50.01 -4.77
C ALA A 179 2.55 50.01 -3.29
N LEU A 180 3.13 49.07 -2.52
CA LEU A 180 3.96 49.27 -1.31
C LEU A 180 3.98 47.97 -0.46
N THR A 181 5.14 47.28 -0.50
CA THR A 181 5.88 46.48 0.53
C THR A 181 5.25 46.13 1.89
N PRO A 182 5.83 45.23 2.72
CA PRO A 182 6.71 44.06 2.50
C PRO A 182 6.29 42.83 3.36
N LEU A 183 6.76 41.61 3.05
CA LEU A 183 6.77 40.52 4.04
C LEU A 183 8.20 40.03 4.26
N LEU A 184 8.79 40.51 5.35
CA LEU A 184 9.97 39.92 5.97
C LEU A 184 9.61 38.51 6.44
N VAL A 185 10.22 37.50 5.83
CA VAL A 185 10.37 36.17 6.43
C VAL A 185 11.85 36.03 6.76
N ASN A 186 12.16 36.11 8.05
CA ASN A 186 13.46 35.73 8.59
C ASN A 186 13.64 34.22 8.39
N TYR A 187 14.67 33.85 7.64
CA TYR A 187 15.35 32.56 7.81
C TYR A 187 16.84 32.77 7.52
N ASP A 188 17.63 32.77 8.59
CA ASP A 188 19.07 32.50 8.55
C ASP A 188 19.28 31.09 7.99
N ALA A 189 20.02 30.96 6.90
CA ALA A 189 20.87 29.81 6.63
C ALA A 189 21.79 30.09 5.44
N ASP A 190 23.05 29.81 5.67
CA ASP A 190 24.24 29.99 4.85
C ASP A 190 24.14 29.57 3.36
N GLU A 191 25.01 30.23 2.61
CA GLU A 191 25.37 30.04 1.21
C GLU A 191 25.65 28.58 0.82
N ASP A 192 25.00 28.09 -0.24
CA ASP A 192 25.67 27.29 -1.27
C ASP A 192 24.89 27.33 -2.60
N GLU A 193 25.61 27.68 -3.66
CA GLU A 193 25.16 27.84 -5.04
C GLU A 193 24.82 26.48 -5.67
N GLY A 194 23.52 26.16 -5.75
CA GLY A 194 22.99 25.02 -6.50
C GLY A 194 22.24 25.46 -7.75
N LEU A 195 22.91 25.47 -8.90
CA LEU A 195 22.39 25.72 -10.25
C LEU A 195 21.06 25.01 -10.54
N PHE A 196 19.93 25.73 -10.46
CA PHE A 196 18.64 25.23 -10.98
C PHE A 196 18.53 25.51 -12.48
N MET A 197 18.43 24.44 -13.28
CA MET A 197 18.08 24.47 -14.70
C MET A 197 16.76 25.21 -14.91
N ARG A 198 16.82 26.40 -15.49
CA ARG A 198 15.64 27.16 -15.93
C ARG A 198 15.14 26.58 -17.24
N ALA A 199 13.92 26.04 -17.25
CA ALA A 199 13.28 25.58 -18.48
C ALA A 199 13.01 26.79 -19.40
N PRO A 200 13.28 26.71 -20.71
CA PRO A 200 12.98 27.80 -21.63
C PRO A 200 11.47 28.02 -21.73
N GLU A 201 11.02 29.28 -21.62
CA GLU A 201 9.64 29.65 -21.90
C GLU A 201 9.38 29.55 -23.41
N LEU A 202 8.91 28.40 -23.85
CA LEU A 202 8.34 28.23 -25.19
C LEU A 202 6.87 28.62 -25.14
N TRP A 203 6.53 29.76 -25.72
CA TRP A 203 5.15 30.12 -26.03
C TRP A 203 4.57 29.12 -27.01
N TYR A 204 3.73 28.22 -26.52
CA TYR A 204 2.85 27.42 -27.37
C TYR A 204 1.63 28.26 -27.72
N PRO A 205 1.29 28.44 -29.02
CA PRO A 205 0.03 29.07 -29.38
C PRO A 205 -1.14 28.16 -28.92
N PRO A 206 -2.27 28.75 -28.50
CA PRO A 206 -3.43 27.96 -28.09
C PRO A 206 -3.94 27.13 -29.27
N PRO A 207 -4.42 25.90 -29.02
CA PRO A 207 -5.01 25.07 -30.06
C PRO A 207 -6.25 25.75 -30.65
N PRO A 208 -6.54 25.52 -31.94
CA PRO A 208 -7.69 26.12 -32.61
C PRO A 208 -9.00 25.71 -31.93
N ALA A 209 -9.98 26.62 -31.95
CA ALA A 209 -11.30 26.36 -31.41
C ALA A 209 -12.00 25.23 -32.17
N TYR A 210 -12.49 24.23 -31.43
CA TYR A 210 -13.18 23.08 -31.99
C TYR A 210 -14.60 23.49 -32.41
N THR A 211 -14.90 23.43 -33.70
CA THR A 211 -16.26 23.64 -34.22
C THR A 211 -17.03 22.33 -34.07
N GLU A 212 -18.12 22.33 -33.31
CA GLU A 212 -19.05 21.19 -33.27
C GLU A 212 -19.64 20.96 -34.67
N VAL A 213 -19.63 19.71 -35.12
CA VAL A 213 -20.25 19.31 -36.38
C VAL A 213 -21.73 19.05 -36.09
N ASP A 214 -22.61 19.87 -36.65
CA ASP A 214 -24.07 19.71 -36.54
C ASP A 214 -24.48 18.38 -37.19
N GLU A 215 -24.98 17.44 -36.39
CA GLU A 215 -25.63 16.23 -36.89
C GLU A 215 -27.08 16.57 -37.26
N ASP A 216 -27.35 16.84 -38.54
CA ASP A 216 -28.63 16.47 -39.13
C ASP A 216 -28.62 16.58 -40.67
N LEU A 217 -28.43 15.44 -41.34
CA LEU A 217 -28.99 15.20 -42.67
C LEU A 217 -29.14 13.69 -42.91
N LYS A 218 -30.31 13.19 -42.51
CA LYS A 218 -31.22 12.34 -43.30
C LYS A 218 -30.59 11.85 -44.63
N GLN A 219 -30.33 10.54 -44.74
CA GLN A 219 -30.97 9.64 -45.72
C GLN A 219 -30.17 8.37 -46.03
N GLN A 220 -30.90 7.25 -45.98
CA GLN A 220 -30.82 6.10 -46.88
C GLN A 220 -29.50 5.31 -46.94
N TRP A 221 -29.44 4.20 -46.20
CA TRP A 221 -28.65 3.03 -46.60
C TRP A 221 -29.33 2.34 -47.80
N PRO A 222 -28.59 2.02 -48.86
CA PRO A 222 -28.80 0.77 -49.58
C PRO A 222 -27.66 -0.20 -49.29
N CYS A 223 -28.04 -1.43 -48.94
CA CYS A 223 -27.21 -2.60 -49.12
C CYS A 223 -26.75 -2.70 -50.57
N SER A 224 -25.47 -3.04 -50.80
CA SER A 224 -25.08 -3.94 -51.89
C SER A 224 -23.71 -4.55 -51.63
N SER A 225 -23.76 -5.88 -51.55
CA SER A 225 -22.68 -6.84 -51.76
C SER A 225 -21.84 -6.55 -53.01
N GLY A 226 -20.53 -6.80 -52.94
CA GLY A 226 -19.65 -6.86 -54.10
C GLY A 226 -18.29 -7.45 -53.76
N LEU A 227 -18.12 -8.73 -54.11
CA LEU A 227 -16.86 -9.48 -54.16
C LEU A 227 -15.98 -9.02 -55.35
N LEU A 228 -14.77 -9.57 -55.38
CA LEU A 228 -13.74 -9.63 -56.44
C LEU A 228 -12.71 -8.49 -56.45
N ASN A 229 -11.42 -8.72 -56.69
CA ASN A 229 -10.53 -9.89 -56.59
C ASN A 229 -9.10 -9.34 -56.64
N HIS A 230 -8.18 -10.07 -56.03
CA HIS A 230 -6.75 -9.97 -56.22
C HIS A 230 -6.40 -10.79 -57.47
N GLU A 231 -5.87 -10.17 -58.53
CA GLU A 231 -4.73 -10.59 -59.37
C GLU A 231 -4.45 -9.53 -60.44
#